data_AF-A0A358HVG4-F1
#
_entry.id   AF-A0A358HVG4-F1
#
_cell.length_a   1.000
_cell.length_b   1.000
_cell.length_c   1.000
_cell.angle_alpha   90.00
_cell.angle_beta   90.00
_cell.angle_gamma   90.00
#
_symmetry.space_group_name_H-M   'P 1'
#
loop_
_entity.id
_entity.type
_entity.pdbx_description
1 polymer ?
#
loop_
_entity_poly.entity_id
_entity_poly.type
_entity_poly.pdbx_seq_one_letter_code
_entity_poly.pdbx_strand_id
1 'polypeptide(L)'
;MSELAPRQMGAVNWLGLWTLYAKEVRRFLNVHLQTIGAPVVTSLLFLAVFLLALGRAVETVNGIAFATFLAPGLVMMTMAQNAFANSSSSLTIAKVQGNIVDVLMPPLSPGEMVAGFAFGAVTRGVMVGAVTAIVMAFFV
;
A
#
# COMPACT_ATOMS: atom_id res chain seq x y z
N MET A 1 21.83 -3.51 -41.76
CA MET A 1 21.64 -3.68 -40.31
C MET A 1 22.04 -2.37 -39.66
N SER A 2 21.09 -1.53 -39.24
CA SER A 2 21.44 -0.33 -38.47
C SER A 2 22.04 -0.79 -37.14
N GLU A 3 23.26 -0.36 -36.83
CA GLU A 3 23.90 -0.69 -35.56
C GLU A 3 22.97 -0.29 -34.40
N LEU A 4 22.55 -1.30 -33.63
CA LEU A 4 21.83 -1.07 -32.38
C LEU A 4 22.86 -0.60 -31.35
N ALA A 5 23.16 0.70 -31.36
CA ALA A 5 23.95 1.31 -30.30
C ALA A 5 23.26 1.04 -28.95
N PRO A 6 23.99 0.58 -27.91
CA PRO A 6 23.42 0.41 -26.58
C PRO A 6 22.77 1.72 -26.14
N ARG A 7 21.49 1.68 -25.74
CA ARG A 7 20.84 2.86 -25.19
C ARG A 7 21.64 3.34 -23.98
N GLN A 8 22.29 4.49 -24.12
CA GLN A 8 22.94 5.15 -23.00
C GLN A 8 21.84 5.63 -22.06
N MET A 9 21.73 4.98 -20.91
CA MET A 9 20.89 5.48 -19.83
C MET A 9 21.66 6.63 -19.17
N GLY A 10 20.97 7.75 -18.96
CA GLY A 10 21.54 8.86 -18.20
C GLY A 10 21.77 8.47 -16.73
N ALA A 11 22.12 9.44 -15.88
CA ALA A 11 22.31 9.20 -14.44
C ALA A 11 21.08 8.59 -13.75
N VAL A 12 19.88 8.75 -14.32
CA VAL A 12 18.63 8.14 -13.87
C VAL A 12 17.93 7.45 -15.05
N ASN A 13 17.63 6.16 -14.90
CA ASN A 13 16.81 5.33 -15.75
C ASN A 13 15.31 5.49 -15.40
N TRP A 14 14.72 6.60 -15.83
CA TRP A 14 13.29 6.90 -15.63
C TRP A 14 12.36 5.83 -16.19
N LEU A 15 12.71 5.23 -17.34
CA LEU A 15 11.91 4.20 -17.96
C LEU A 15 11.89 2.93 -17.10
N GLY A 16 13.05 2.50 -16.61
CA GLY A 16 13.18 1.36 -15.71
C GLY A 16 12.49 1.57 -14.36
N LEU A 17 12.62 2.78 -13.79
CA LEU A 17 11.90 3.14 -12.57
C LEU A 17 10.38 3.04 -12.76
N TRP A 18 9.88 3.61 -13.86
CA TRP A 18 8.44 3.58 -14.19
C TRP A 18 7.94 2.15 -14.44
N THR A 19 8.70 1.30 -15.13
CA THR A 19 8.29 -0.09 -15.37
C THR A 19 8.29 -0.90 -14.08
N LEU A 20 9.26 -0.69 -13.17
CA LEU A 20 9.27 -1.32 -11.85
C LEU A 20 8.04 -0.88 -11.03
N TYR A 21 7.76 0.42 -11.00
CA TYR A 21 6.57 0.95 -10.32
C TYR A 21 5.28 0.36 -10.89
N ALA A 22 5.11 0.38 -12.21
CA ALA A 22 3.93 -0.16 -12.88
C ALA A 22 3.75 -1.66 -12.63
N LYS A 23 4.86 -2.43 -12.59
CA LYS A 23 4.85 -3.86 -12.22
C LYS A 23 4.28 -4.04 -10.80
N GLU A 24 4.77 -3.27 -9.84
CA GLU A 24 4.32 -3.34 -8.45
C GLU A 24 2.83 -2.99 -8.32
N VAL A 25 2.39 -1.92 -9.00
CA VAL A 25 0.97 -1.52 -9.04
C VAL A 25 0.11 -2.64 -9.60
N ARG A 26 0.49 -3.21 -10.74
CA ARG A 26 -0.27 -4.28 -11.37
C ARG A 26 -0.32 -5.55 -10.51
N ARG A 27 0.75 -5.85 -9.77
CA ARG A 27 0.83 -7.05 -8.91
C ARG A 27 -0.24 -7.02 -7.82
N PHE A 28 -0.33 -5.93 -7.05
CA PHE A 28 -1.33 -5.87 -5.98
C PHE A 28 -2.74 -5.64 -6.50
N LEU A 29 -2.89 -5.00 -7.67
CA LEU A 29 -4.19 -4.91 -8.33
C LEU A 29 -4.72 -6.30 -8.67
N ASN A 30 -3.91 -7.21 -9.20
CA ASN A 30 -4.40 -8.57 -9.51
C ASN A 30 -5.02 -9.34 -8.31
N VAL A 31 -4.80 -8.90 -7.07
CA VAL A 31 -5.35 -9.52 -5.86
C VAL A 31 -6.26 -8.53 -5.09
N HIS A 32 -7.14 -7.79 -5.79
CA HIS A 32 -7.99 -6.74 -5.21
C HIS A 32 -8.74 -7.15 -3.92
N LEU A 33 -9.30 -8.36 -3.86
CA LEU A 33 -10.07 -8.85 -2.71
C LEU A 33 -9.23 -8.94 -1.43
N GLN A 34 -8.01 -9.47 -1.54
CA GLN A 34 -7.08 -9.54 -0.40
C GLN A 34 -6.52 -8.16 -0.05
N THR A 35 -6.32 -7.33 -1.07
CA THR A 35 -5.60 -6.06 -0.94
C THR A 35 -6.47 -4.96 -0.34
N ILE A 36 -7.76 -4.92 -0.68
CA ILE A 36 -8.72 -3.88 -0.26
C ILE A 36 -9.79 -4.49 0.64
N GLY A 37 -10.40 -5.59 0.21
CA GLY A 37 -11.54 -6.20 0.93
C GLY A 37 -11.18 -6.64 2.34
N ALA A 38 -10.11 -7.42 2.51
CA ALA A 38 -9.70 -7.89 3.83
C ALA A 38 -9.37 -6.74 4.81
N PRO A 39 -8.52 -5.75 4.45
CA PRO A 39 -8.25 -4.63 5.34
C PRO A 39 -9.49 -3.82 5.72
N VAL A 40 -10.39 -3.52 4.78
CA VAL A 40 -11.62 -2.75 5.04
C VAL A 40 -12.51 -3.49 6.05
N VAL A 41 -12.72 -4.78 5.85
CA VAL A 41 -13.52 -5.61 6.78
C VAL A 41 -12.89 -5.59 8.17
N THR A 42 -11.58 -5.77 8.28
CA THR A 42 -10.88 -5.71 9.57
C THR A 42 -11.03 -4.35 10.26
N SER A 43 -10.92 -3.25 9.52
CA SER A 43 -11.11 -1.89 10.08
C SER A 43 -12.53 -1.66 10.57
N LEU A 44 -13.54 -2.17 9.85
CA LEU A 44 -14.94 -2.09 10.27
C LEU A 44 -15.20 -2.94 11.51
N LEU A 45 -14.63 -4.14 11.58
CA LEU A 45 -14.73 -4.98 12.77
C LEU A 45 -14.07 -4.31 13.98
N PHE A 46 -12.91 -3.66 13.81
CA PHE A 46 -12.30 -2.88 14.88
C PHE A 46 -13.20 -1.72 15.32
N LEU A 47 -13.77 -0.95 14.39
CA LEU A 47 -14.72 0.10 14.72
C LEU A 47 -15.90 -0.45 15.54
N ALA A 48 -16.53 -1.54 15.08
CA ALA A 48 -17.65 -2.17 15.76
C ALA A 48 -17.29 -2.68 17.16
N VAL A 49 -16.13 -3.36 17.29
CA VAL A 49 -15.64 -3.86 18.59
C VAL A 49 -15.37 -2.73 19.56
N PHE A 50 -14.70 -1.65 19.11
CA PHE A 50 -14.44 -0.50 19.96
C PHE A 50 -15.72 0.23 20.37
N LEU A 51 -16.68 0.39 19.46
CA LEU A 51 -17.98 0.99 19.78
C LEU A 51 -18.78 0.12 20.76
N LEU A 52 -18.78 -1.20 20.59
CA LEU A 52 -19.48 -2.10 21.51
C LEU A 52 -18.83 -2.14 22.89
N ALA A 53 -17.50 -2.18 22.94
CA ALA A 53 -16.74 -2.27 24.19
C ALA A 53 -16.75 -0.95 24.97
N LEU A 54 -16.65 0.20 24.30
CA LEU A 54 -16.49 1.52 24.93
C LEU A 54 -17.74 2.39 24.86
N GLY A 55 -18.73 2.07 24.03
CA GLY A 55 -19.90 2.93 23.79
C GLY A 55 -20.77 3.20 25.02
N ARG A 56 -20.68 2.36 26.07
CA ARG A 56 -21.35 2.60 27.37
C ARG A 56 -20.50 3.39 28.36
N ALA A 57 -19.18 3.44 28.15
CA ALA A 57 -18.23 4.10 29.05
C ALA A 57 -17.83 5.50 28.54
N VAL A 58 -17.82 5.70 27.22
CA VAL A 58 -17.40 6.94 26.55
C VAL A 58 -18.31 7.19 25.35
N GLU A 59 -19.36 7.98 25.54
CA GLU A 59 -20.25 8.39 24.43
C GLU A 59 -19.63 9.53 23.60
N THR A 60 -18.93 10.47 24.26
CA THR A 60 -18.25 11.60 23.60
C THR A 60 -16.85 11.81 24.15
N VAL A 61 -15.94 12.24 23.27
CA VAL A 61 -14.57 12.65 23.61
C VAL A 61 -14.44 14.12 23.25
N ASN A 62 -14.23 14.99 24.24
CA ASN A 62 -14.14 16.44 24.03
C ASN A 62 -15.33 17.02 23.24
N GLY A 63 -16.54 16.49 23.42
CA GLY A 63 -17.75 16.93 22.71
C GLY A 63 -17.94 16.36 21.30
N ILE A 64 -17.03 15.50 20.82
CA ILE A 64 -17.12 14.82 19.53
C ILE A 64 -17.58 13.38 19.76
N ALA A 65 -18.45 12.86 18.89
CA ALA A 65 -18.88 11.46 18.95
C ALA A 65 -17.67 10.52 18.85
N PHE A 66 -17.62 9.51 19.74
CA PHE A 66 -16.47 8.60 19.81
C PHE A 66 -16.14 7.91 18.48
N ALA A 67 -17.16 7.55 17.69
CA ALA A 67 -17.01 6.97 16.36
C ALA A 67 -16.24 7.90 15.40
N THR A 68 -16.59 9.18 15.38
CA THR A 68 -15.96 10.20 14.53
C THR A 68 -14.51 10.50 14.92
N PHE A 69 -14.21 10.40 16.21
CA PHE A 69 -12.83 10.51 16.70
C PHE A 69 -11.98 9.28 16.31
N LEU A 70 -12.55 8.08 16.42
CA LEU A 70 -11.83 6.82 16.20
C LEU A 70 -11.57 6.50 14.73
N ALA A 71 -12.54 6.80 13.85
CA ALA A 71 -12.49 6.47 12.43
C ALA A 71 -11.18 6.90 11.71
N PRO A 72 -10.71 8.17 11.79
CA PRO A 72 -9.47 8.56 11.14
C PRO A 72 -8.24 7.82 11.68
N GLY A 73 -8.23 7.49 12.99
CA GLY A 73 -7.15 6.70 13.59
C GLY A 73 -7.05 5.29 13.00
N LEU A 74 -8.20 4.63 12.84
CA LEU A 74 -8.27 3.30 12.22
C LEU A 74 -7.87 3.35 10.73
N VAL A 75 -8.32 4.36 9.99
CA VAL A 75 -7.90 4.57 8.58
C VAL A 75 -6.38 4.69 8.48
N MET A 76 -5.76 5.55 9.30
CA MET A 76 -4.30 5.76 9.28
C MET A 76 -3.52 4.50 9.65
N MET A 77 -4.00 3.73 10.64
CA MET A 77 -3.43 2.44 11.02
C MET A 77 -3.47 1.46 9.84
N THR A 78 -4.62 1.34 9.18
CA THR A 78 -4.80 0.44 8.02
C THR A 78 -3.92 0.85 6.84
N MET A 79 -3.79 2.15 6.56
CA MET A 79 -2.91 2.69 5.53
C MET A 79 -1.44 2.30 5.77
N ALA A 80 -0.93 2.58 6.97
CA ALA A 80 0.46 2.31 7.33
C ALA A 80 0.79 0.82 7.25
N GLN A 81 -0.10 -0.02 7.77
CA GLN A 81 0.06 -1.47 7.73
C GLN A 81 0.06 -2.01 6.29
N ASN A 82 -0.84 -1.53 5.43
CA ASN A 82 -0.90 -1.96 4.04
C ASN A 82 0.30 -1.50 3.21
N ALA A 83 0.79 -0.28 3.45
CA ALA A 83 1.99 0.21 2.80
C ALA A 83 3.20 -0.66 3.17
N PHE A 84 3.43 -0.90 4.46
CA PHE A 84 4.56 -1.69 4.93
C PHE A 84 4.47 -3.16 4.48
N ALA A 85 3.29 -3.77 4.61
CA ALA A 85 3.07 -5.14 4.16
C ALA A 85 3.31 -5.30 2.66
N ASN A 86 3.02 -4.28 1.86
CA ASN A 86 3.27 -4.33 0.42
C ASN A 86 4.75 -4.45 0.09
N SER A 87 5.57 -3.49 0.51
CA SER A 87 7.00 -3.48 0.20
C SER A 87 7.72 -4.69 0.81
N SER A 88 7.38 -5.08 2.04
CA SER A 88 7.94 -6.27 2.69
C SER A 88 7.59 -7.56 1.93
N SER A 89 6.32 -7.74 1.55
CA SER A 89 5.91 -8.92 0.78
C SER A 89 6.53 -8.93 -0.62
N SER A 90 6.65 -7.78 -1.29
CA SER A 90 7.30 -7.68 -2.61
C SER A 90 8.70 -8.27 -2.60
N LEU A 91 9.52 -7.80 -1.65
CA LEU A 91 10.92 -8.20 -1.57
C LEU A 91 11.06 -9.64 -1.07
N THR A 92 10.30 -10.02 -0.06
CA THR A 92 10.37 -11.36 0.54
C THR A 92 9.91 -12.43 -0.45
N ILE A 93 8.77 -12.22 -1.12
CA ILE A 93 8.26 -13.16 -2.13
C ILE A 93 9.25 -13.28 -3.28
N ALA A 94 9.82 -12.16 -3.75
CA ALA A 94 10.76 -12.20 -4.86
C ALA A 94 12.04 -12.97 -4.52
N LYS A 95 12.53 -12.83 -3.28
CA LYS A 95 13.66 -13.62 -2.77
C LYS A 95 13.33 -15.10 -2.64
N VAL A 96 12.20 -15.43 -2.03
CA VAL A 96 11.80 -16.82 -1.76
C VAL A 96 11.49 -17.57 -3.06
N GLN A 97 10.88 -16.91 -4.05
CA GLN A 97 10.56 -17.51 -5.35
C GLN A 97 11.74 -17.50 -6.33
N GLY A 98 12.85 -16.86 -6.00
CA GLY A 98 14.03 -16.75 -6.87
C GLY A 98 13.89 -15.75 -8.04
N ASN A 99 12.74 -15.10 -8.22
CA ASN A 99 12.54 -14.11 -9.29
C ASN A 99 13.11 -12.71 -8.96
N ILE A 100 13.78 -12.55 -7.82
CA ILE A 100 14.51 -11.31 -7.50
C ILE A 100 15.57 -10.98 -8.55
N VAL A 101 16.13 -12.00 -9.22
CA VAL A 101 17.11 -11.82 -10.30
C VAL A 101 16.53 -10.99 -11.45
N ASP A 102 15.23 -11.10 -11.73
CA ASP A 102 14.55 -10.32 -12.77
C ASP A 102 14.51 -8.82 -12.45
N VAL A 103 14.57 -8.47 -11.16
CA VAL A 103 14.65 -7.06 -10.72
C VAL A 103 16.09 -6.56 -10.73
N LEU A 104 17.06 -7.46 -10.58
CA LEU A 104 18.51 -7.14 -10.57
C LEU A 104 19.15 -7.16 -11.96
N MET A 105 18.51 -7.78 -12.95
CA MET A 105 19.02 -7.88 -14.32
C MET A 105 18.95 -6.57 -15.12
N PRO A 106 17.88 -5.73 -15.01
CA PRO A 106 17.87 -4.41 -15.60
C PRO A 106 18.96 -3.53 -14.97
N PRO A 107 19.58 -2.61 -15.74
CA PRO A 107 20.52 -1.63 -15.19
C PRO A 107 19.77 -0.55 -14.40
N LEU A 108 19.28 -0.94 -13.22
CA LEU A 108 18.66 -0.06 -12.23
C LEU A 108 19.65 0.17 -11.10
N SER A 109 19.83 1.43 -10.73
CA SER A 109 20.57 1.78 -9.54
C SER A 109 19.81 1.34 -8.27
N PRO A 110 20.51 1.09 -7.15
CA PRO A 110 19.87 0.76 -5.88
C PRO A 110 18.85 1.82 -5.43
N GLY A 111 19.11 3.10 -5.69
CA GLY A 111 18.20 4.20 -5.35
C GLY A 111 16.88 4.14 -6.13
N GLU A 112 16.93 3.80 -7.41
CA GLU A 112 15.74 3.63 -8.25
C GLU A 112 14.91 2.43 -7.82
N MET A 113 15.57 1.32 -7.44
CA MET A 113 14.87 0.15 -6.92
C MET A 113 14.10 0.50 -5.64
N VAL A 114 14.76 1.17 -4.69
CA VAL A 114 14.12 1.60 -3.44
C VAL A 114 12.95 2.54 -3.72
N ALA A 115 13.15 3.54 -4.59
CA ALA A 115 12.10 4.47 -4.98
C ALA A 115 10.90 3.75 -5.63
N GLY A 116 11.14 2.81 -6.56
CA GLY A 116 10.08 2.05 -7.23
C GLY A 116 9.23 1.24 -6.24
N PHE A 117 9.86 0.52 -5.32
CA PHE A 117 9.14 -0.23 -4.27
C PHE A 117 8.43 0.70 -3.29
N ALA A 118 9.04 1.82 -2.90
CA ALA A 118 8.46 2.78 -1.98
C ALA A 118 7.21 3.45 -2.58
N PHE A 119 7.28 3.94 -3.82
CA PHE A 119 6.13 4.54 -4.50
C PHE A 119 5.02 3.52 -4.75
N GLY A 120 5.35 2.27 -5.08
CA GLY A 120 4.37 1.18 -5.19
C GLY A 120 3.65 0.93 -3.86
N ALA A 121 4.39 0.87 -2.75
CA ALA A 121 3.84 0.72 -1.40
C ALA A 121 2.95 1.89 -0.96
N VAL A 122 3.38 3.13 -1.21
CA VAL A 122 2.60 4.34 -0.92
C VAL A 122 1.28 4.31 -1.70
N THR A 123 1.33 3.99 -3.00
CA THR A 123 0.13 3.95 -3.85
C THR A 123 -0.90 2.96 -3.34
N ARG A 124 -0.46 1.76 -2.93
CA ARG A 124 -1.35 0.78 -2.32
C ARG A 124 -1.89 1.26 -0.97
N GLY A 125 -1.04 1.79 -0.10
CA GLY A 125 -1.45 2.30 1.22
C GLY A 125 -2.52 3.39 1.10
N VAL A 126 -2.31 4.36 0.21
CA VAL A 126 -3.27 5.44 -0.09
C VAL A 126 -4.57 4.89 -0.67
N MET A 127 -4.50 3.94 -1.60
CA MET A 127 -5.69 3.32 -2.19
C MET A 127 -6.53 2.60 -1.12
N VAL A 128 -5.91 1.78 -0.28
CA VAL A 128 -6.62 1.09 0.81
C VAL A 128 -7.19 2.10 1.80
N GLY A 129 -6.41 3.11 2.19
CA GLY A 129 -6.86 4.19 3.07
C GLY A 129 -8.06 4.94 2.56
N ALA A 130 -8.04 5.33 1.29
CA ALA A 130 -9.14 6.05 0.65
C ALA A 130 -10.41 5.19 0.63
N VAL A 131 -10.31 3.90 0.27
CA VAL A 131 -11.47 3.00 0.30
C VAL A 131 -11.98 2.80 1.73
N THR A 132 -11.09 2.54 2.69
CA THR A 132 -11.49 2.40 4.10
C THR A 132 -12.16 3.66 4.63
N ALA A 133 -11.64 4.85 4.30
CA ALA A 133 -12.22 6.13 4.70
C ALA A 133 -13.63 6.33 4.11
N ILE A 134 -13.80 6.06 2.81
CA ILE A 134 -15.11 6.14 2.13
C ILE A 134 -16.10 5.18 2.78
N VAL A 135 -15.69 3.94 3.04
CA VAL A 135 -16.58 2.93 3.64
C VAL A 135 -16.94 3.31 5.07
N MET A 136 -15.96 3.74 5.89
CA MET A 136 -16.21 4.15 7.28
C MET A 136 -17.12 5.39 7.36
N ALA A 137 -17.06 6.31 6.39
CA ALA A 137 -17.93 7.48 6.34
C ALA A 137 -19.42 7.12 6.22
N PHE A 138 -19.79 5.91 5.78
CA PHE A 138 -21.18 5.46 5.78
C PHE A 138 -21.67 4.96 7.15
N PHE A 139 -20.75 4.66 8.08
CA PHE A 139 -21.06 4.11 9.40
C PHE A 139 -20.97 5.14 10.54
N VAL A 140 -20.36 6.30 10.28
CA VAL A 140 -20.03 7.35 11.26
C VAL A 140 -20.90 8.58 11.04
#